data_AF-A0A238KG80-F1
#
_entry.id   AF-A0A238KG80-F1
#
_cell.length_a   1.000
_cell.length_b   1.000
_cell.length_c   1.000
_cell.angle_alpha   90.00
_cell.angle_beta   90.00
_cell.angle_gamma   90.00
#
_symmetry.space_group_name_H-M   'P 1'
#
loop_
_entity.id
_entity.type
_entity.pdbx_description
1 polymer ?
#
loop_
_entity_poly.entity_id
_entity_poly.type
_entity_poly.pdbx_seq_one_letter_code
_entity_poly.pdbx_strand_id
1 'polypeptide(L)'
;MKQPDWPFILVLSGTGKLGERIQEEPQLAHLLRPVSFTEIDVHRQEDLNELNSLCHAYAERAGHDFTEIGTVDFYRRFSIARGYSWGIAADLMIAELLIAHGKNVDILSTAMFCEAFTERLELQPGFSPFSVDDYEEIFHAQKMIELWSKSKE
;
A
#
# COMPACT_ATOMS: atom_id res chain seq x y z
N MET A 1 -34.98 -17.82 12.55
CA MET A 1 -34.96 -16.34 12.49
C MET A 1 -34.26 -15.90 11.21
N LYS A 2 -35.01 -15.40 10.22
CA LYS A 2 -34.56 -14.43 9.19
C LYS A 2 -35.81 -13.71 8.68
N GLN A 3 -36.04 -12.49 9.13
CA GLN A 3 -37.04 -11.61 8.51
C GLN A 3 -36.32 -10.82 7.41
N PRO A 4 -36.80 -10.84 6.15
CA PRO A 4 -36.21 -10.10 5.03
C PRO A 4 -36.17 -8.58 5.27
N ASP A 5 -37.04 -8.07 6.13
CA ASP A 5 -37.21 -6.64 6.41
C ASP A 5 -36.28 -6.13 7.51
N TRP A 6 -35.32 -6.94 7.96
CA TRP A 6 -34.41 -6.54 9.02
C TRP A 6 -33.39 -5.53 8.49
N PRO A 7 -33.35 -4.28 9.01
CA PRO A 7 -32.53 -3.20 8.43
C PRO A 7 -31.03 -3.27 8.76
N PHE A 8 -30.50 -4.41 9.20
CA PHE A 8 -29.07 -4.51 9.57
C PHE A 8 -28.31 -5.44 8.64
N ILE A 9 -27.20 -4.91 8.13
CA ILE A 9 -26.17 -5.66 7.42
C ILE A 9 -25.04 -5.91 8.42
N LEU A 10 -24.69 -7.18 8.64
CA LEU A 10 -23.54 -7.55 9.45
C LEU A 10 -22.28 -7.51 8.57
N VAL A 11 -21.35 -6.61 8.87
CA VAL A 11 -20.02 -6.57 8.27
C VAL A 11 -19.01 -7.01 9.31
N LEU A 12 -18.29 -8.10 9.05
CA LEU A 12 -17.24 -8.62 9.91
C LEU A 12 -15.89 -8.41 9.23
N SER A 13 -14.99 -7.66 9.89
CA SER A 13 -13.63 -7.39 9.41
C SER A 13 -12.61 -7.81 10.46
N GLY A 14 -11.52 -8.47 10.04
CA GLY A 14 -10.48 -8.94 10.95
C GLY A 14 -9.37 -9.68 10.21
N THR A 15 -8.56 -10.41 10.97
CA THR A 15 -7.46 -11.24 10.42
C THR A 15 -7.99 -12.56 9.84
N GLY A 16 -7.13 -13.32 9.15
CA GLY A 16 -7.49 -14.63 8.60
C GLY A 16 -8.11 -15.59 9.64
N LYS A 17 -7.69 -15.50 10.91
CA LYS A 17 -8.26 -16.27 12.03
C LYS A 17 -9.75 -16.04 12.23
N LEU A 18 -10.25 -14.83 11.96
CA LEU A 18 -11.68 -14.54 12.02
C LEU A 18 -12.42 -15.29 10.90
N GLY A 19 -11.83 -15.34 9.71
CA GLY A 19 -12.35 -16.11 8.58
C GLY A 19 -12.44 -17.60 8.88
N GLU A 20 -11.39 -18.18 9.44
CA GLU A 20 -11.36 -19.58 9.91
C GLU A 20 -12.49 -19.84 10.92
N ARG A 21 -12.62 -18.98 11.93
CA ARG A 21 -13.65 -19.13 12.97
C ARG A 21 -15.08 -18.98 12.44
N ILE A 22 -15.29 -18.11 11.45
CA ILE A 22 -16.59 -17.95 10.78
C ILE A 22 -16.95 -19.22 9.99
N GLN A 23 -15.96 -19.85 9.35
CA GLN A 23 -16.19 -21.10 8.60
C GLN A 23 -16.52 -22.28 9.51
N GLU A 24 -16.01 -22.31 10.74
CA GLU A 24 -16.36 -23.32 11.75
C GLU A 24 -17.83 -23.24 12.19
N GLU A 25 -18.49 -22.08 12.05
CA GLU A 25 -19.88 -21.86 12.44
C GLU A 25 -20.83 -21.97 11.22
N PRO A 26 -21.59 -23.07 11.05
CA PRO A 26 -22.32 -23.36 9.81
C PRO A 26 -23.36 -22.30 9.42
N GLN A 27 -23.97 -21.64 10.42
CA GLN A 27 -24.96 -20.60 10.20
C GLN A 27 -24.34 -19.33 9.61
N LEU A 28 -23.13 -18.97 10.04
CA LEU A 28 -22.40 -17.78 9.57
C LEU A 28 -21.74 -18.06 8.22
N ALA A 29 -21.13 -19.25 8.07
CA ALA A 29 -20.50 -19.67 6.82
C ALA A 29 -21.46 -19.63 5.61
N HIS A 30 -22.74 -19.97 5.81
CA HIS A 30 -23.75 -19.92 4.75
C HIS A 30 -24.32 -18.50 4.50
N LEU A 31 -24.11 -17.57 5.43
CA LEU A 31 -24.71 -16.24 5.42
C LEU A 31 -23.77 -15.13 4.99
N LEU A 32 -22.47 -15.35 5.12
CA LEU A 32 -21.45 -14.36 4.86
C LEU A 32 -20.72 -14.72 3.57
N ARG A 33 -20.38 -13.69 2.79
CA ARG A 33 -19.50 -13.82 1.63
C ARG A 33 -18.13 -13.28 2.03
N PRO A 34 -17.14 -14.14 2.33
CA PRO A 34 -15.83 -13.67 2.74
C PRO A 34 -15.14 -12.94 1.58
N VAL A 35 -14.51 -11.82 1.90
CA VAL A 35 -13.62 -11.09 1.00
C VAL A 35 -12.27 -10.99 1.71
N SER A 36 -11.22 -11.48 1.08
CA SER A 36 -9.85 -11.43 1.60
C SER A 36 -9.02 -10.47 0.76
N PHE A 37 -8.30 -9.58 1.43
CA PHE A 37 -7.29 -8.74 0.80
C PHE A 37 -5.93 -9.37 1.07
N THR A 38 -5.22 -9.74 0.01
CA THR A 38 -3.83 -10.20 0.11
C THR A 38 -2.88 -9.02 0.03
N GLU A 39 -1.63 -9.25 0.42
CA GLU A 39 -0.54 -8.34 0.10
C GLU A 39 -0.44 -8.14 -1.42
N ILE A 40 0.13 -7.00 -1.80
CA ILE A 40 0.41 -6.63 -3.19
C ILE A 40 1.45 -7.60 -3.75
N ASP A 41 1.10 -8.30 -4.81
CA ASP A 41 2.00 -9.15 -5.57
C ASP A 41 2.40 -8.44 -6.88
N VAL A 42 3.57 -7.83 -6.89
CA VAL A 42 4.10 -7.07 -8.04
C VAL A 42 4.45 -7.95 -9.25
N HIS A 43 4.39 -9.28 -9.12
CA HIS A 43 4.50 -10.21 -10.24
C HIS A 43 3.13 -10.56 -10.84
N ARG A 44 2.03 -10.23 -10.13
CA ARG A 44 0.67 -10.40 -10.63
C ARG A 44 0.25 -9.16 -11.40
N GLN A 45 -0.13 -9.36 -12.67
CA GLN A 45 -0.56 -8.25 -13.55
C GLN A 45 -1.81 -7.52 -13.02
N GLU A 46 -2.71 -8.24 -12.35
CA GLU A 46 -3.92 -7.66 -11.75
C GLU A 46 -3.57 -6.62 -10.68
N ASP A 47 -2.63 -6.95 -9.78
CA ASP A 47 -2.18 -6.05 -8.72
C ASP A 47 -1.41 -4.85 -9.30
N LEU A 48 -0.59 -5.04 -10.35
CA LEU A 48 0.05 -3.93 -11.06
C LEU A 48 -0.98 -2.98 -11.71
N ASN A 49 -2.04 -3.52 -12.31
CA ASN A 49 -3.10 -2.72 -12.91
C ASN A 49 -3.90 -1.94 -11.85
N GLU A 50 -4.14 -2.57 -10.69
CA GLU A 50 -4.82 -1.94 -9.57
C GLU A 50 -3.96 -0.82 -8.94
N LEU A 51 -2.66 -1.06 -8.74
CA LEU A 51 -1.71 -0.02 -8.32
C LEU A 51 -1.68 1.16 -9.29
N ASN A 52 -1.61 0.87 -10.59
CA ASN A 52 -1.64 1.91 -11.62
C ASN A 52 -2.92 2.73 -11.54
N SER A 53 -4.07 2.06 -11.46
CA SER A 53 -5.37 2.73 -11.35
C SER A 53 -5.49 3.57 -10.09
N LEU A 54 -5.00 3.05 -8.95
CA LEU A 54 -4.97 3.74 -7.66
C LEU A 54 -4.12 5.01 -7.72
N CYS A 55 -2.87 4.90 -8.19
CA CYS A 55 -1.95 6.03 -8.24
C CYS A 55 -2.45 7.13 -9.19
N HIS A 56 -2.94 6.75 -10.38
CA HIS A 56 -3.52 7.70 -11.32
C HIS A 56 -4.78 8.37 -10.77
N ALA A 57 -5.69 7.63 -10.15
CA ALA A 57 -6.93 8.18 -9.60
C ALA A 57 -6.66 9.20 -8.49
N TYR A 58 -5.70 8.93 -7.59
CA TYR A 58 -5.32 9.88 -6.55
C TYR A 58 -4.60 11.10 -7.12
N ALA A 59 -3.65 10.90 -8.05
CA ALA A 59 -2.91 12.00 -8.67
C ALA A 59 -3.84 12.93 -9.45
N GLU A 60 -4.73 12.38 -10.29
CA GLU A 60 -5.74 13.15 -11.03
C GLU A 60 -6.63 13.95 -10.07
N ARG A 61 -7.09 13.33 -8.99
CA ARG A 61 -7.90 14.01 -7.96
C ARG A 61 -7.15 15.16 -7.27
N ALA A 62 -5.83 15.05 -7.12
CA ALA A 62 -4.98 16.09 -6.56
C ALA A 62 -4.51 17.13 -7.60
N GLY A 63 -4.86 16.94 -8.89
CA GLY A 63 -4.47 17.84 -9.98
C GLY A 63 -3.03 17.64 -10.49
N HIS A 64 -2.45 16.46 -10.29
CA HIS A 64 -1.11 16.12 -10.75
C HIS A 64 -1.14 15.05 -11.86
N ASP A 65 -0.17 15.12 -12.78
CA ASP A 65 0.08 14.05 -13.76
C ASP A 65 1.05 13.01 -13.16
N PHE A 66 0.65 11.74 -13.23
CA PHE A 66 1.42 10.60 -12.75
C PHE A 66 2.04 9.77 -13.88
N THR A 67 1.74 10.10 -15.14
CA THR A 67 2.06 9.26 -16.30
C THR A 67 3.56 9.00 -16.45
N GLU A 68 4.42 9.99 -16.18
CA GLU A 68 5.87 9.83 -16.34
C GLU A 68 6.50 8.87 -15.31
N ILE A 69 5.98 8.84 -14.09
CA ILE A 69 6.53 8.02 -13.00
C ILE A 69 5.80 6.68 -12.85
N GLY A 70 4.62 6.52 -13.44
CA GLY A 70 3.76 5.32 -13.42
C GLY A 70 4.32 4.11 -14.17
N THR A 71 5.54 3.71 -13.85
CA THR A 71 6.25 2.60 -14.47
C THR A 71 6.18 1.34 -13.60
N VAL A 72 6.37 0.17 -14.21
CA VAL A 72 6.45 -1.11 -13.48
C VAL A 72 7.56 -1.08 -12.42
N ASP A 73 8.70 -0.45 -12.72
CA ASP A 73 9.80 -0.31 -11.77
C ASP A 73 9.41 0.55 -10.56
N PHE A 74 8.73 1.68 -10.81
CA PHE A 74 8.18 2.49 -9.73
C PHE A 74 7.22 1.68 -8.85
N TYR A 75 6.28 0.93 -9.44
CA TYR A 75 5.32 0.13 -8.67
C TYR A 75 6.00 -0.94 -7.80
N ARG A 76 7.10 -1.54 -8.27
CA ARG A 76 7.90 -2.48 -7.47
C ARG A 76 8.54 -1.80 -6.27
N ARG A 77 9.25 -0.70 -6.51
CA ARG A 77 9.90 0.11 -5.46
C ARG A 77 8.89 0.62 -4.45
N PHE A 78 7.74 1.11 -4.93
CA PHE A 78 6.64 1.62 -4.12
C PHE A 78 6.02 0.54 -3.22
N SER A 79 5.81 -0.66 -3.77
CA SER A 79 5.26 -1.79 -3.00
C SER A 79 6.21 -2.26 -1.91
N ILE A 80 7.51 -2.35 -2.20
CA ILE A 80 8.54 -2.70 -1.20
C ILE A 80 8.63 -1.64 -0.11
N ALA A 81 8.65 -0.35 -0.49
CA ALA A 81 8.70 0.77 0.45
C ALA A 81 7.54 0.77 1.46
N ARG A 82 6.43 0.10 1.13
CA ARG A 82 5.20 0.05 1.94
C ARG A 82 4.87 -1.35 2.44
N GLY A 83 5.83 -2.28 2.36
CA GLY A 83 5.68 -3.65 2.85
C GLY A 83 4.52 -4.38 2.21
N TYR A 84 4.28 -4.14 0.92
CA TYR A 84 3.22 -4.77 0.12
C TYR A 84 1.80 -4.57 0.66
N SER A 85 1.56 -3.55 1.49
CA SER A 85 0.23 -3.27 2.06
C SER A 85 -0.54 -2.21 1.26
N TRP A 86 -1.70 -2.57 0.71
CA TRP A 86 -2.59 -1.65 -0.03
C TRP A 86 -2.94 -0.38 0.75
N GLY A 87 -3.30 -0.51 2.03
CA GLY A 87 -3.69 0.62 2.86
C GLY A 87 -2.54 1.60 3.12
N ILE A 88 -1.34 1.07 3.40
CA ILE A 88 -0.14 1.88 3.64
C ILE A 88 0.36 2.51 2.34
N ALA A 89 0.22 1.80 1.21
CA ALA A 89 0.52 2.32 -0.11
C ALA A 89 -0.39 3.52 -0.46
N ALA A 90 -1.71 3.39 -0.29
CA ALA A 90 -2.64 4.49 -0.51
C ALA A 90 -2.37 5.70 0.40
N ASP A 91 -2.10 5.46 1.68
CA ASP A 91 -1.76 6.52 2.65
C ASP A 91 -0.52 7.32 2.23
N LEU A 92 0.55 6.63 1.78
CA LEU A 92 1.72 7.30 1.24
C LEU A 92 1.38 8.14 0.01
N MET A 93 0.66 7.56 -0.96
CA MET A 93 0.34 8.27 -2.19
C MET A 93 -0.39 9.58 -1.90
N ILE A 94 -1.39 9.53 -1.02
CA ILE A 94 -2.15 10.71 -0.59
C ILE A 94 -1.23 11.73 0.10
N ALA A 95 -0.37 11.28 1.02
CA ALA A 95 0.55 12.16 1.74
C ALA A 95 1.51 12.89 0.79
N GLU A 96 2.11 12.19 -0.17
CA GLU A 96 3.02 12.79 -1.14
C GLU A 96 2.33 13.78 -2.06
N LEU A 97 1.12 13.48 -2.52
CA LEU A 97 0.34 14.41 -3.32
C LEU A 97 -0.04 15.67 -2.56
N LEU A 98 -0.35 15.57 -1.25
CA LEU A 98 -0.62 16.75 -0.43
C LEU A 98 0.62 17.64 -0.29
N ILE A 99 1.81 17.04 -0.14
CA ILE A 99 3.08 17.77 -0.10
C ILE A 99 3.37 18.41 -1.46
N ALA A 100 3.21 17.66 -2.56
CA ALA A 100 3.39 18.14 -3.92
C ALA A 100 2.50 19.35 -4.21
N HIS A 101 1.23 19.25 -3.84
CA HIS A 101 0.24 20.31 -3.97
C HIS A 101 0.63 21.54 -3.16
N GLY A 102 1.02 21.35 -1.88
CA GLY A 102 1.47 22.45 -1.01
C GLY A 102 2.74 23.15 -1.50
N LYS A 103 3.63 22.41 -2.18
CA LYS A 103 4.86 22.94 -2.79
C LYS A 103 4.65 23.50 -4.21
N ASN A 104 3.41 23.48 -4.75
CA ASN A 104 3.09 23.83 -6.16
C ASN A 104 3.97 23.09 -7.16
N VAL A 105 4.17 21.78 -6.95
CA VAL A 105 4.94 20.93 -7.86
C VAL A 105 4.04 20.53 -9.04
N ASP A 106 4.41 20.95 -10.24
CA ASP A 106 3.65 20.62 -11.45
C ASP A 106 3.86 19.18 -11.92
N ILE A 107 5.07 18.63 -11.74
CA ILE A 107 5.46 17.30 -12.23
C ILE A 107 5.94 16.44 -11.07
N LEU A 108 5.27 15.31 -10.84
CA LEU A 108 5.67 14.36 -9.81
C LEU A 108 6.97 13.67 -10.21
N SER A 109 7.85 13.42 -9.23
CA SER A 109 9.11 12.73 -9.47
C SER A 109 9.37 11.66 -8.40
N THR A 110 10.07 10.60 -8.80
CA THR A 110 10.52 9.54 -7.89
C THR A 110 11.38 10.07 -6.74
N ALA A 111 12.06 11.21 -6.93
CA ALA A 111 12.85 11.87 -5.89
C ALA A 111 12.00 12.34 -4.69
N MET A 112 10.74 12.72 -4.91
CA MET A 112 9.83 13.11 -3.82
C MET A 112 9.50 11.91 -2.93
N PHE A 113 9.22 10.76 -3.55
CA PHE A 113 8.99 9.51 -2.83
C PHE A 113 10.24 9.02 -2.09
N CYS A 114 11.43 9.26 -2.64
CA CYS A 114 12.70 9.02 -1.97
C CYS A 114 12.85 9.90 -0.71
N GLU A 115 12.66 11.22 -0.86
CA GLU A 115 12.73 12.20 0.25
C GLU A 115 11.79 11.78 1.38
N ALA A 116 10.51 11.56 1.07
CA ALA A 116 9.51 11.20 2.06
C ALA A 116 9.76 9.84 2.73
N PHE A 117 10.30 8.85 1.99
CA PHE A 117 10.71 7.59 2.59
C PHE A 117 11.83 7.80 3.61
N THR A 118 12.86 8.56 3.25
CA THR A 118 14.01 8.81 4.12
C THR A 118 13.64 9.66 5.34
N GLU A 119 12.82 10.70 5.16
CA GLU A 119 12.35 11.55 6.26
C GLU A 119 11.51 10.76 7.25
N ARG A 120 10.55 9.97 6.77
CA ARG A 120 9.64 9.20 7.64
C ARG A 120 10.36 8.11 8.44
N LEU A 121 11.43 7.55 7.90
CA LEU A 121 12.21 6.50 8.56
C LEU A 121 13.49 7.01 9.23
N GLU A 122 13.71 8.33 9.26
CA GLU A 122 14.93 8.96 9.80
C GLU A 122 16.23 8.36 9.22
N LEU A 123 16.19 7.96 7.95
CA LEU A 123 17.32 7.38 7.24
C LEU A 123 18.19 8.47 6.62
N GLN A 124 19.41 8.09 6.21
CA GLN A 124 20.27 8.99 5.45
C GLN A 124 19.58 9.44 4.16
N PRO A 125 19.64 10.75 3.80
CA PRO A 125 19.04 11.25 2.58
C PRO A 125 19.51 10.45 1.35
N GLY A 126 18.56 10.05 0.51
CA GLY A 126 18.85 9.23 -0.67
C GLY A 126 19.04 7.74 -0.41
N PHE A 127 18.89 7.24 0.83
CA PHE A 127 18.89 5.80 1.11
C PHE A 127 17.45 5.25 1.15
N SER A 128 16.91 4.91 -0.03
CA SER A 128 15.54 4.41 -0.17
C SER A 128 15.41 3.36 -1.28
N PRO A 129 14.30 2.60 -1.32
CA PRO A 129 13.95 1.76 -2.46
C PRO A 129 13.83 2.53 -3.78
N PHE A 130 13.63 3.84 -3.74
CA PHE A 130 13.46 4.69 -4.92
C PHE A 130 14.78 5.18 -5.53
N SER A 131 15.91 4.96 -4.85
CA SER A 131 17.22 5.52 -5.22
C SER A 131 18.33 4.49 -5.36
N VAL A 132 18.11 3.24 -4.92
CA VAL A 132 19.11 2.16 -4.96
C VAL A 132 18.67 1.08 -5.95
N ASP A 133 19.57 0.56 -6.78
CA ASP A 133 19.22 -0.45 -7.79
C ASP A 133 18.92 -1.83 -7.19
N ASP A 134 19.71 -2.27 -6.20
CA ASP A 134 19.51 -3.56 -5.51
C ASP A 134 18.49 -3.48 -4.36
N TYR A 135 17.44 -2.67 -4.54
CA TYR A 135 16.47 -2.35 -3.49
C TYR A 135 15.74 -3.59 -2.95
N GLU A 136 15.44 -4.57 -3.80
CA GLU A 136 14.73 -5.79 -3.41
C GLU A 136 15.52 -6.56 -2.33
N GLU A 137 16.84 -6.65 -2.46
CA GLU A 137 17.69 -7.35 -1.51
C GLU A 137 17.89 -6.57 -0.21
N ILE A 138 17.96 -5.24 -0.28
CA ILE A 138 18.27 -4.37 0.86
C ILE A 138 17.03 -4.15 1.74
N PHE A 139 15.89 -3.88 1.11
CA PHE A 139 14.65 -3.44 1.78
C PHE A 139 13.62 -4.57 1.94
N HIS A 140 14.02 -5.83 1.75
CA HIS A 140 13.16 -6.98 2.00
C HIS A 140 12.60 -6.94 3.44
N ALA A 141 11.30 -7.20 3.63
CA ALA A 141 10.58 -6.98 4.90
C ALA A 141 11.28 -7.57 6.14
N GLN A 142 11.94 -8.73 6.01
CA GLN A 142 12.74 -9.35 7.08
C GLN A 142 13.95 -8.49 7.50
N LYS A 143 14.67 -7.88 6.56
CA LYS A 143 15.83 -7.00 6.81
C LYS A 143 15.41 -5.61 7.29
N MET A 144 14.23 -5.13 6.89
CA MET A 144 13.69 -3.87 7.40
C MET A 144 13.41 -3.93 8.90
N ILE A 145 12.95 -5.09 9.39
CA ILE A 145 12.80 -5.35 10.83
C ILE A 145 14.17 -5.32 11.54
N GLU A 146 15.22 -5.86 10.92
CA GLU A 146 16.59 -5.80 11.45
C GLU A 146 17.16 -4.37 11.46
N LEU A 147 16.95 -3.59 10.39
CA LEU A 147 17.36 -2.19 10.31
C LEU A 147 16.67 -1.33 11.37
N TRP A 148 15.36 -1.53 11.59
CA TRP A 148 14.61 -0.88 12.66
C TRP A 148 15.08 -1.24 14.07
N SER A 149 15.59 -2.47 14.27
CA SER A 149 16.12 -2.91 15.56
C SER A 149 17.49 -2.29 15.89
N LYS A 150 18.31 -2.02 14.86
CA LYS A 150 19.64 -1.42 15.02
C LYS A 150 19.63 0.08 15.22
N SER A 151 18.55 0.78 14.84
CA SER A 151 18.42 2.23 15.07
C SER A 151 18.13 2.59 16.55
N LYS A 152 17.87 1.59 17.40
CA LYS A 152 17.56 1.76 18.84
C LYS A 152 18.71 1.38 19.79
N GLU A 153 19.88 1.02 19.27
CA GLU A 153 21.13 0.84 20.04
C GLU A 153 22.07 2.03 19.83
#